data_AF-A0A2N3T4X7-F1
#
_entry.id   AF-A0A2N3T4X7-F1
#
_cell.length_a   1.000
_cell.length_b   1.000
_cell.length_c   1.000
_cell.angle_alpha   90.00
_cell.angle_beta   90.00
_cell.angle_gamma   90.00
#
_symmetry.space_group_name_H-M   'P 1'
#
loop_
_entity.id
_entity.type
_entity.pdbx_description
1 polymer ?
#
loop_
_entity_poly.entity_id
_entity_poly.type
_entity_poly.pdbx_seq_one_letter_code
_entity_poly.pdbx_strand_id
1 'polypeptide(L)'
;MKKATVFSEYIIIIPLYFCVSLKKVNRYMFLYFYRTAFLIIFHSIFFTNYVNAQYAFEKYSAPSYKTFNVWKEYDKIATKGTYDCTLSIDQFFDNKDSLTIQLTWFAAQIDFGMIRIFRNKRQIQKMKQPGSFSPITMKGGLVLVSDINGDGYKDVKLIQQGTGNGVMSMLVKVLYLFQKNDALFQKVSFDDMVFEEHRAERDVDDDGNHEIITMNLEHANGHSYWAYNVFEYSDESLRNVNFKVDYPILIQYTYKRNYEITQHMSKLQMKKYERELPSGYDVK
;
A
#
# COMPACT_ATOMS: atom_id res chain seq x y z
N MET A 1 -7.90 38.80 -0.59
CA MET A 1 -6.56 39.27 -0.19
C MET A 1 -5.54 38.55 -1.07
N LYS A 2 -5.03 39.21 -2.12
CA LYS A 2 -4.11 38.63 -3.11
C LYS A 2 -2.74 38.44 -2.46
N LYS A 3 -2.25 37.20 -2.34
CA LYS A 3 -0.84 36.94 -2.06
C LYS A 3 -0.09 36.92 -3.39
N ALA A 4 0.80 37.90 -3.54
CA ALA A 4 1.75 38.00 -4.63
C ALA A 4 2.77 36.87 -4.51
N THR A 5 2.94 36.12 -5.59
CA THR A 5 4.07 35.19 -5.78
C THR A 5 5.26 36.03 -6.19
N VAL A 6 6.24 36.16 -5.30
CA VAL A 6 7.54 36.76 -5.60
C VAL A 6 8.31 35.74 -6.43
N PHE A 7 8.49 36.00 -7.72
CA PHE A 7 9.48 35.31 -8.53
C PHE A 7 10.86 35.81 -8.11
N SER A 8 11.65 34.92 -7.49
CA SER A 8 13.08 35.11 -7.32
C SER A 8 13.74 34.90 -8.69
N GLU A 9 13.97 35.99 -9.42
CA GLU A 9 14.79 36.00 -10.63
C GLU A 9 16.24 35.63 -10.25
N TYR A 10 16.61 34.37 -10.43
CA TYR A 10 18.02 34.00 -10.49
C TYR A 10 18.56 34.39 -11.87
N ILE A 11 19.03 35.63 -11.99
CA ILE A 11 19.85 36.07 -13.12
C ILE A 11 21.21 35.37 -12.96
N ILE A 12 21.44 34.31 -13.74
CA ILE A 12 22.77 33.73 -13.91
C ILE A 12 23.55 34.69 -14.81
N ILE A 13 24.30 35.60 -14.19
CA ILE A 13 25.29 36.43 -14.89
C ILE A 13 26.46 35.51 -15.26
N ILE A 14 26.52 35.11 -16.54
CA ILE A 14 27.71 34.45 -17.10
C ILE A 14 28.71 35.57 -17.41
N PRO A 15 29.89 35.61 -16.76
CA PRO A 15 30.92 36.56 -17.14
C PRO A 15 31.52 36.11 -18.47
N LEU A 16 31.07 36.70 -19.58
CA LEU A 16 31.91 36.79 -20.77
C LEU A 16 32.99 37.82 -20.45
N TYR A 17 34.24 37.39 -20.30
CA TYR A 17 35.43 38.04 -20.89
C TYR A 17 36.69 37.29 -20.40
N PHE A 18 37.15 36.35 -21.22
CA PHE A 18 38.56 35.95 -21.24
C PHE A 18 39.06 36.11 -22.68
N CYS A 19 39.69 37.25 -22.95
CA CYS A 19 40.47 37.44 -24.17
C CYS A 19 41.86 36.85 -23.92
N VAL A 20 41.99 35.52 -24.09
CA VAL A 20 43.29 34.86 -24.19
C VAL A 20 43.60 34.69 -25.67
N SER A 21 44.68 35.32 -26.13
CA SER A 21 45.25 35.11 -27.46
C SER A 21 45.79 33.68 -27.56
N LEU A 22 44.91 32.74 -27.87
CA LEU A 22 45.24 31.33 -28.08
C LEU A 22 45.73 31.15 -29.52
N LYS A 23 47.06 31.23 -29.69
CA LYS A 23 47.75 30.66 -30.85
C LYS A 23 47.34 29.19 -30.98
N LYS A 24 46.59 28.90 -32.05
CA LYS A 24 46.40 27.56 -32.65
C LYS A 24 45.97 26.46 -31.67
N VAL A 25 45.05 26.76 -30.75
CA VAL A 25 44.33 25.69 -30.03
C VAL A 25 43.25 25.11 -30.93
N ASN A 26 43.28 23.78 -31.02
CA ASN A 26 42.56 22.96 -31.97
C ASN A 26 41.04 23.20 -31.84
N ARG A 27 40.41 23.83 -32.84
CA ARG A 27 38.95 24.18 -32.85
C ARG A 27 38.04 23.00 -32.46
N TYR A 28 38.48 21.78 -32.75
CA TYR A 28 37.78 20.54 -32.38
C TYR A 28 37.64 20.32 -30.87
N MET A 29 38.65 20.73 -30.08
CA MET A 29 38.65 20.56 -28.63
C MET A 29 37.67 21.53 -27.94
N PHE A 30 37.51 22.72 -28.50
CA PHE A 30 36.56 23.72 -28.00
C PHE A 30 35.11 23.30 -28.28
N LEU A 31 34.81 22.82 -29.50
CA LEU A 31 33.47 22.30 -29.84
C LEU A 31 33.07 21.10 -28.97
N TYR A 32 34.02 20.22 -28.64
CA TYR A 32 33.77 19.06 -27.79
C TYR A 32 33.38 19.49 -26.36
N PHE A 33 34.07 20.49 -25.80
CA PHE A 33 33.78 20.98 -24.46
C PHE A 33 32.39 21.61 -24.33
N TYR A 34 31.98 22.43 -25.30
CA TYR A 34 30.64 23.04 -25.30
C TYR A 34 29.51 22.02 -25.46
N ARG A 35 29.71 21.01 -26.31
CA ARG A 35 28.73 19.92 -26.48
C ARG A 35 28.55 19.13 -25.18
N THR A 36 29.65 18.82 -24.49
CA THR A 36 29.60 18.09 -23.21
C THR A 36 28.96 18.94 -22.11
N ALA A 37 29.30 20.23 -22.00
CA ALA A 37 28.68 21.13 -21.04
C ALA A 37 27.18 21.33 -21.30
N PHE A 38 26.77 21.47 -22.57
CA PHE A 38 25.36 21.54 -22.96
C PHE A 38 24.62 20.25 -22.61
N LEU A 39 25.20 19.07 -22.87
CA LEU A 39 24.58 17.79 -22.53
C LEU A 39 24.44 17.59 -21.02
N ILE A 40 25.42 18.03 -20.22
CA ILE A 40 25.34 18.00 -18.75
C ILE A 40 24.23 18.93 -18.25
N ILE A 41 24.18 20.17 -18.74
CA ILE A 41 23.15 21.15 -18.34
C ILE A 41 21.76 20.65 -18.77
N PHE A 42 21.62 20.18 -20.01
CA PHE A 42 20.40 19.58 -20.53
C PHE A 42 19.98 18.40 -19.66
N HIS A 43 20.87 17.42 -19.41
CA HIS A 43 20.56 16.31 -18.50
C HIS A 43 20.11 16.81 -17.13
N SER A 44 20.85 17.74 -16.50
CA SER A 44 20.47 18.25 -15.17
C SER A 44 19.09 18.93 -15.14
N ILE A 45 18.69 19.66 -16.19
CA ILE A 45 17.37 20.31 -16.27
C ILE A 45 16.24 19.28 -16.47
N PHE A 46 16.50 18.19 -17.20
CA PHE A 46 15.51 17.13 -17.41
C PHE A 46 15.42 16.14 -16.23
N PHE A 47 16.49 15.99 -15.44
CA PHE A 47 16.48 15.16 -14.22
C PHE A 47 15.87 15.86 -12.99
N THR A 48 15.78 17.19 -12.95
CA THR A 48 15.23 17.91 -11.78
C THR A 48 13.70 18.09 -11.79
N ASN A 49 13.00 17.65 -12.85
CA ASN A 49 11.55 17.81 -12.97
C ASN A 49 10.76 16.51 -12.78
N TYR A 50 11.33 15.51 -12.11
CA TYR A 50 10.52 14.46 -11.51
C TYR A 50 9.73 15.07 -10.36
N VAL A 51 8.56 15.61 -10.67
CA VAL A 51 7.52 15.78 -9.66
C VAL A 51 7.28 14.39 -9.10
N ASN A 52 7.73 14.16 -7.87
CA ASN A 52 7.55 12.89 -7.18
C ASN A 52 6.04 12.68 -7.02
N ALA A 53 5.50 11.87 -7.92
CA ALA A 53 4.12 11.41 -7.93
C ALA A 53 3.95 10.43 -6.76
N GLN A 54 3.90 10.99 -5.55
CA GLN A 54 4.01 10.25 -4.31
C GLN A 54 2.99 10.78 -3.31
N TYR A 55 2.25 9.87 -2.68
CA TYR A 55 1.33 10.23 -1.60
C TYR A 55 2.10 10.67 -0.36
N ALA A 56 1.48 11.54 0.46
CA ALA A 56 2.10 12.10 1.66
C ALA A 56 2.61 11.05 2.67
N PHE A 57 2.01 9.86 2.70
CA PHE A 57 2.46 8.76 3.57
C PHE A 57 3.63 7.94 3.00
N GLU A 58 3.95 8.05 1.72
CA GLU A 58 4.97 7.21 1.11
C GLU A 58 6.39 7.68 1.43
N LYS A 59 6.54 8.84 2.09
CA LYS A 59 7.81 9.31 2.65
C LYS A 59 8.29 8.46 3.83
N TYR A 60 7.38 7.73 4.49
CA TYR A 60 7.69 6.85 5.62
C TYR A 60 8.21 5.49 5.13
N SER A 61 9.01 4.80 5.95
CA SER A 61 9.51 3.45 5.66
C SER A 61 8.36 2.46 5.52
N ALA A 62 8.53 1.51 4.60
CA ALA A 62 7.61 0.39 4.42
C ALA A 62 8.28 -0.90 4.92
N PRO A 63 7.50 -1.89 5.38
CA PRO A 63 8.07 -3.16 5.81
C PRO A 63 8.65 -3.93 4.62
N SER A 64 9.66 -4.75 4.87
CA SER A 64 10.29 -5.58 3.84
C SER A 64 9.49 -6.87 3.61
N TYR A 65 8.58 -6.84 2.64
CA TYR A 65 7.74 -7.99 2.33
C TYR A 65 8.42 -9.11 1.56
N LYS A 66 8.14 -10.35 1.97
CA LYS A 66 8.22 -11.54 1.09
C LYS A 66 6.86 -11.79 0.47
N THR A 67 6.83 -11.96 -0.85
CA THR A 67 5.57 -12.14 -1.62
C THR A 67 5.40 -13.58 -2.09
N PHE A 68 4.17 -14.08 -2.00
CA PHE A 68 3.78 -15.41 -2.46
C PHE A 68 2.45 -15.31 -3.21
N ASN A 69 2.34 -15.97 -4.37
CA ASN A 69 1.13 -15.93 -5.22
C ASN A 69 0.82 -17.28 -5.89
N VAL A 70 1.58 -18.34 -5.56
CA VAL A 70 1.40 -19.67 -6.13
C VAL A 70 0.42 -20.47 -5.28
N TRP A 71 -0.84 -20.48 -5.71
CA TRP A 71 -1.92 -21.24 -5.07
C TRP A 71 -2.12 -22.58 -5.76
N LYS A 72 -2.35 -23.62 -4.96
CA LYS A 72 -2.83 -24.92 -5.43
C LYS A 72 -4.34 -25.02 -5.23
N GLU A 73 -5.03 -25.28 -6.33
CA GLU A 73 -6.49 -25.34 -6.39
C GLU A 73 -6.99 -26.77 -6.22
N TYR A 74 -8.13 -26.92 -5.56
CA TYR A 74 -8.88 -28.18 -5.49
C TYR A 74 -10.36 -27.92 -5.68
N ASP A 75 -10.82 -28.09 -6.92
CA ASP A 75 -12.24 -28.06 -7.24
C ASP A 75 -12.91 -29.35 -6.74
N LYS A 76 -13.77 -29.20 -5.75
CA LYS A 76 -14.60 -30.27 -5.19
C LYS A 76 -16.06 -29.85 -5.16
N ILE A 77 -16.47 -28.94 -6.06
CA ILE A 77 -17.83 -28.38 -6.03
C ILE A 77 -18.85 -29.49 -6.29
N ALA A 78 -18.63 -30.30 -7.33
CA ALA A 78 -19.54 -31.39 -7.69
C ALA A 78 -19.64 -32.50 -6.63
N THR A 79 -18.58 -32.73 -5.84
CA THR A 79 -18.51 -33.87 -4.89
C THR A 79 -18.75 -33.46 -3.43
N LYS A 80 -18.37 -32.24 -3.04
CA LYS A 80 -18.42 -31.76 -1.65
C LYS A 80 -19.04 -30.36 -1.51
N GLY A 81 -19.42 -29.71 -2.61
CA GLY A 81 -19.93 -28.34 -2.59
C GLY A 81 -18.89 -27.31 -2.17
N THR A 82 -17.59 -27.59 -2.35
CA THR A 82 -16.50 -26.72 -1.90
C THR A 82 -15.45 -26.50 -2.97
N TYR A 83 -14.82 -25.32 -2.95
CA TYR A 83 -13.62 -25.03 -3.73
C TYR A 83 -12.52 -24.58 -2.77
N ASP A 84 -11.37 -25.25 -2.77
CA ASP A 84 -10.24 -24.95 -1.89
C ASP A 84 -9.08 -24.34 -2.68
N CYS A 85 -8.45 -23.30 -2.14
CA CYS A 85 -7.13 -22.84 -2.56
C CYS A 85 -6.16 -22.95 -1.39
N THR A 86 -4.99 -23.54 -1.61
CA THR A 86 -3.93 -23.66 -0.59
C THR A 86 -2.64 -23.01 -1.05
N LEU A 87 -2.00 -22.24 -0.18
CA LEU A 87 -0.65 -21.70 -0.36
C LEU A 87 0.22 -22.15 0.81
N SER A 88 1.42 -22.64 0.51
CA SER A 88 2.38 -23.08 1.53
C SER A 88 3.65 -22.23 1.48
N ILE A 89 4.16 -21.88 2.66
CA ILE A 89 5.36 -21.09 2.87
C ILE A 89 6.30 -21.93 3.72
N ASP A 90 7.39 -22.39 3.13
CA ASP A 90 8.41 -23.14 3.85
C ASP A 90 9.20 -22.22 4.79
N GLN A 91 9.65 -22.77 5.91
CA GLN A 91 10.46 -22.05 6.91
C GLN A 91 9.79 -20.73 7.37
N PHE A 92 8.48 -20.77 7.55
CA PHE A 92 7.70 -19.63 8.02
C PHE A 92 8.02 -19.34 9.49
N PHE A 93 7.95 -20.37 10.34
CA PHE A 93 8.24 -20.23 11.77
C PHE A 93 9.75 -20.27 12.04
N ASP A 94 10.18 -19.76 13.20
CA ASP A 94 11.62 -19.70 13.56
C ASP A 94 12.28 -21.06 13.66
N ASN A 95 11.51 -22.07 14.07
CA ASN A 95 11.97 -23.46 14.09
C ASN A 95 11.97 -24.13 12.70
N LYS A 96 11.80 -23.33 11.64
CA LYS A 96 11.79 -23.72 10.22
C LYS A 96 10.58 -24.56 9.79
N ASP A 97 9.53 -24.61 10.61
CA ASP A 97 8.27 -25.23 10.22
C ASP A 97 7.61 -24.45 9.08
N SER A 98 6.84 -25.18 8.25
CA SER A 98 6.05 -24.57 7.18
C SER A 98 4.70 -24.08 7.68
N LEU A 99 4.23 -22.99 7.08
CA LEU A 99 2.85 -22.50 7.19
C LEU A 99 2.10 -22.87 5.92
N THR A 100 0.88 -23.43 6.06
CA THR A 100 -0.06 -23.55 4.94
C THR A 100 -1.33 -22.82 5.27
N ILE A 101 -1.76 -21.94 4.37
CA ILE A 101 -3.03 -21.23 4.43
C ILE A 101 -3.97 -21.87 3.41
N GLN A 102 -5.13 -22.32 3.86
CA GLN A 102 -6.20 -22.81 3.00
C GLN A 102 -7.41 -21.88 3.10
N LEU A 103 -7.83 -21.36 1.95
CA LEU A 103 -9.09 -20.66 1.79
C LEU A 103 -10.11 -21.63 1.19
N THR A 104 -11.31 -21.67 1.74
CA THR A 104 -12.41 -22.51 1.23
C THR A 104 -13.64 -21.68 0.95
N TRP A 105 -14.14 -21.79 -0.27
CA TRP A 105 -15.46 -21.35 -0.68
C TRP A 105 -16.49 -22.50 -0.57
N PHE A 106 -17.73 -22.18 -0.21
CA PHE A 106 -18.84 -23.12 -0.11
C PHE A 106 -19.94 -22.75 -1.10
N ALA A 107 -20.27 -23.64 -2.03
CA ALA A 107 -21.26 -23.40 -3.08
C ALA A 107 -22.67 -23.16 -2.53
N ALA A 108 -23.03 -23.82 -1.42
CA ALA A 108 -24.34 -23.71 -0.80
C ALA A 108 -24.42 -22.62 0.28
N GLN A 109 -23.30 -22.03 0.70
CA GLN A 109 -23.23 -21.08 1.82
C GLN A 109 -22.27 -19.94 1.47
N ILE A 110 -22.78 -18.97 0.71
CA ILE A 110 -21.95 -17.88 0.19
C ILE A 110 -21.72 -16.74 1.19
N ASP A 111 -22.38 -16.76 2.35
CA ASP A 111 -22.28 -15.68 3.33
C ASP A 111 -20.94 -15.65 4.08
N PHE A 112 -20.17 -16.74 4.01
CA PHE A 112 -18.85 -16.81 4.63
C PHE A 112 -17.87 -17.69 3.87
N GLY A 113 -16.59 -17.35 4.00
CA GLY A 113 -15.45 -18.20 3.67
C GLY A 113 -14.88 -18.89 4.90
N MET A 114 -14.10 -19.95 4.68
CA MET A 114 -13.31 -20.57 5.76
C MET A 114 -11.83 -20.41 5.50
N ILE A 115 -11.10 -20.01 6.53
CA ILE A 115 -9.64 -19.98 6.57
C ILE A 115 -9.19 -21.12 7.47
N ARG A 116 -8.31 -21.99 6.99
CA ARG A 116 -7.65 -23.02 7.79
C ARG A 116 -6.15 -22.79 7.75
N ILE A 117 -5.54 -22.88 8.91
CA ILE A 117 -4.11 -22.70 9.08
C ILE A 117 -3.51 -24.04 9.48
N PHE A 118 -2.43 -24.41 8.80
CA PHE A 118 -1.67 -25.61 9.11
C PHE A 118 -0.22 -25.26 9.38
N ARG A 119 0.36 -25.95 10.36
CA ARG A 119 1.80 -25.96 10.65
C ARG A 119 2.33 -27.36 10.39
N ASN A 120 3.31 -27.50 9.51
CA ASN A 120 3.83 -28.81 9.07
C ASN A 120 2.70 -29.82 8.74
N LYS A 121 1.72 -29.41 7.92
CA LYS A 121 0.56 -30.21 7.50
C LYS A 121 -0.46 -30.56 8.60
N ARG A 122 -0.22 -30.19 9.87
CA ARG A 122 -1.21 -30.33 10.95
C ARG A 122 -2.05 -29.06 11.05
N GLN A 123 -3.38 -29.19 10.98
CA GLN A 123 -4.26 -28.04 11.17
C GLN A 123 -4.14 -27.53 12.61
N ILE A 124 -3.83 -26.25 12.78
CA ILE A 124 -3.71 -25.59 14.08
C ILE A 124 -4.85 -24.61 14.35
N GLN A 125 -5.49 -24.07 13.30
CA GLN A 125 -6.57 -23.10 13.46
C GLN A 125 -7.58 -23.17 12.32
N LYS A 126 -8.81 -22.77 12.61
CA LYS A 126 -9.91 -22.65 11.65
C LYS A 126 -10.75 -21.42 12.01
N MET A 127 -10.95 -20.52 11.05
CA MET A 127 -11.61 -19.22 11.24
C MET A 127 -12.64 -18.98 10.13
N LYS A 128 -13.80 -18.42 10.51
CA LYS A 128 -14.79 -17.93 9.53
C LYS A 128 -14.39 -16.53 9.08
N GLN A 129 -14.52 -16.27 7.79
CA GLN A 129 -14.41 -14.94 7.21
C GLN A 129 -15.81 -14.50 6.74
N PRO A 130 -16.38 -13.41 7.27
CA PRO A 130 -17.61 -12.84 6.72
C PRO A 130 -17.44 -12.47 5.25
N GLY A 131 -18.45 -12.78 4.44
CA GLY A 131 -18.39 -12.70 2.99
C GLY A 131 -17.74 -13.93 2.36
N SER A 132 -18.17 -14.28 1.15
CA SER A 132 -17.59 -15.40 0.40
C SER A 132 -16.20 -15.09 -0.11
N PHE A 133 -15.33 -16.09 -0.06
CA PHE A 133 -14.26 -16.17 -1.05
C PHE A 133 -14.88 -16.44 -2.43
N SER A 134 -14.34 -15.91 -3.52
CA SER A 134 -14.78 -16.32 -4.87
C SER A 134 -13.70 -17.21 -5.48
N PRO A 135 -14.03 -18.35 -6.12
CA PRO A 135 -13.06 -19.13 -6.86
C PRO A 135 -12.24 -18.29 -7.86
N ILE A 136 -12.86 -17.26 -8.44
CA ILE A 136 -12.22 -16.32 -9.37
C ILE A 136 -11.13 -15.49 -8.68
N THR A 137 -11.37 -15.03 -7.45
CA THR A 137 -10.49 -14.07 -6.76
C THR A 137 -9.56 -14.71 -5.74
N MET A 138 -9.83 -15.95 -5.35
CA MET A 138 -8.89 -16.78 -4.57
C MET A 138 -7.67 -17.17 -5.39
N LYS A 139 -7.87 -17.40 -6.70
CA LYS A 139 -6.80 -17.74 -7.61
C LYS A 139 -5.92 -16.52 -7.86
N GLY A 140 -4.63 -16.63 -7.55
CA GLY A 140 -3.66 -15.56 -7.79
C GLY A 140 -3.71 -14.43 -6.76
N GLY A 141 -4.43 -14.60 -5.65
CA GLY A 141 -4.39 -13.64 -4.54
C GLY A 141 -2.96 -13.45 -4.02
N LEU A 142 -2.57 -12.20 -3.79
CA LEU A 142 -1.25 -11.87 -3.26
C LEU A 142 -1.20 -12.13 -1.75
N VAL A 143 -0.19 -12.87 -1.31
CA VAL A 143 0.13 -13.08 0.09
C VAL A 143 1.46 -12.39 0.38
N LEU A 144 1.45 -11.47 1.34
CA LEU A 144 2.66 -10.77 1.79
C LEU A 144 2.99 -11.20 3.23
N VAL A 145 4.28 -11.37 3.51
CA VAL A 145 4.79 -11.77 4.82
C VAL A 145 5.86 -10.80 5.29
N SER A 146 5.67 -10.25 6.49
CA SER A 146 6.62 -9.42 7.23
C SER A 146 6.23 -9.44 8.71
N ASP A 147 7.12 -9.02 9.59
CA ASP A 147 6.75 -8.51 10.91
C ASP A 147 6.11 -7.12 10.71
N ILE A 148 4.81 -6.98 10.94
CA ILE A 148 4.07 -5.73 10.69
C ILE A 148 3.85 -4.97 12.00
N ASN A 149 3.58 -5.69 13.10
CA ASN A 149 3.33 -5.12 14.42
C ASN A 149 4.57 -5.10 15.34
N GLY A 150 5.77 -5.34 14.78
CA GLY A 150 7.06 -5.17 15.45
C GLY A 150 7.32 -6.13 16.62
N ASP A 151 6.59 -7.23 16.72
CA ASP A 151 6.67 -8.15 17.86
C ASP A 151 7.71 -9.27 17.68
N GLY A 152 8.40 -9.28 16.53
CA GLY A 152 9.42 -10.26 16.16
C GLY A 152 8.87 -11.51 15.49
N TYR A 153 7.55 -11.68 15.40
CA TYR A 153 6.91 -12.77 14.66
C TYR A 153 6.56 -12.34 13.23
N LYS A 154 6.36 -13.34 12.34
CA LYS A 154 5.96 -13.05 10.96
C LYS A 154 4.44 -13.01 10.88
N ASP A 155 3.92 -11.90 10.39
CA ASP A 155 2.52 -11.73 10.05
C ASP A 155 2.26 -12.06 8.58
N VAL A 156 0.99 -12.30 8.26
CA VAL A 156 0.55 -12.52 6.89
C VAL A 156 -0.53 -11.53 6.51
N LYS A 157 -0.34 -10.85 5.38
CA LYS A 157 -1.36 -10.03 4.72
C LYS A 157 -1.86 -10.73 3.45
N LEU A 158 -3.17 -10.85 3.33
CA LEU A 158 -3.87 -11.36 2.15
C LEU A 158 -4.78 -10.27 1.61
N ILE A 159 -4.80 -10.11 0.29
CA ILE A 159 -5.66 -9.14 -0.39
C ILE A 159 -6.52 -9.89 -1.38
N GLN A 160 -7.82 -9.84 -1.13
CA GLN A 160 -8.81 -10.40 -2.03
C GLN A 160 -9.44 -9.27 -2.85
N GLN A 161 -9.19 -9.29 -4.16
CA GLN A 161 -9.79 -8.32 -5.06
C GLN A 161 -11.29 -8.54 -5.18
N GLY A 162 -12.04 -7.44 -5.24
CA GLY A 162 -13.45 -7.45 -5.61
C GLY A 162 -13.62 -7.75 -7.11
N THR A 163 -14.81 -8.17 -7.51
CA THR A 163 -15.17 -8.41 -8.92
C THR A 163 -15.96 -7.24 -9.53
N GLY A 164 -15.86 -6.05 -8.93
CA GLY A 164 -16.55 -4.85 -9.40
C GLY A 164 -15.90 -4.23 -10.64
N ASN A 165 -16.59 -3.26 -11.23
CA ASN A 165 -16.10 -2.46 -12.36
C ASN A 165 -15.97 -0.97 -11.99
N GLY A 166 -15.21 -0.21 -12.79
CA GLY A 166 -14.97 1.22 -12.52
C GLY A 166 -14.31 1.42 -11.14
N VAL A 167 -14.81 2.37 -10.34
CA VAL A 167 -14.27 2.59 -8.99
C VAL A 167 -14.48 1.38 -8.07
N MET A 168 -15.54 0.58 -8.28
CA MET A 168 -15.76 -0.63 -7.49
C MET A 168 -14.75 -1.74 -7.79
N SER A 169 -13.98 -1.65 -8.89
CA SER A 169 -12.86 -2.58 -9.13
C SER A 169 -11.70 -2.38 -8.16
N MET A 170 -11.62 -1.21 -7.52
CA MET A 170 -10.61 -0.89 -6.52
C MET A 170 -10.95 -1.46 -5.13
N LEU A 171 -12.19 -1.92 -4.93
CA LEU A 171 -12.63 -2.47 -3.67
C LEU A 171 -11.91 -3.80 -3.42
N VAL A 172 -11.28 -3.91 -2.26
CA VAL A 172 -10.59 -5.11 -1.81
C VAL A 172 -11.02 -5.47 -0.40
N LYS A 173 -10.99 -6.77 -0.09
CA LYS A 173 -10.96 -7.24 1.29
C LYS A 173 -9.51 -7.43 1.69
N VAL A 174 -9.06 -6.67 2.69
CA VAL A 174 -7.74 -6.85 3.29
C VAL A 174 -7.89 -7.76 4.50
N LEU A 175 -7.00 -8.73 4.63
CA LEU A 175 -6.97 -9.67 5.74
C LEU A 175 -5.55 -9.79 6.27
N TYR A 176 -5.40 -9.64 7.58
CA TYR A 176 -4.18 -9.91 8.32
C TYR A 176 -4.36 -11.14 9.19
N LEU A 177 -3.29 -11.92 9.28
CA LEU A 177 -3.09 -12.96 10.27
C LEU A 177 -1.86 -12.54 11.09
N PHE A 178 -2.10 -11.94 12.24
CA PHE A 178 -1.03 -11.55 13.16
C PHE A 178 -0.61 -12.75 14.00
N GLN A 179 0.67 -13.12 13.96
CA GLN A 179 1.14 -14.33 14.66
C GLN A 179 1.25 -14.07 16.16
N LYS A 180 0.66 -14.96 16.97
CA LYS A 180 0.81 -14.96 18.43
C LYS A 180 1.99 -15.85 18.86
N ASN A 181 2.44 -15.67 20.09
CA ASN A 181 3.54 -16.43 20.71
C ASN A 181 3.31 -17.96 20.77
N ASP A 182 2.05 -18.41 20.76
CA ASP A 182 1.66 -19.83 20.73
C ASP A 182 1.59 -20.42 19.30
N ALA A 183 2.04 -19.65 18.30
CA ALA A 183 1.97 -19.95 16.88
C ALA A 183 0.54 -20.04 16.31
N LEU A 184 -0.48 -19.58 17.05
CA LEU A 184 -1.80 -19.27 16.49
C LEU A 184 -1.80 -17.87 15.89
N PHE A 185 -2.89 -17.51 15.21
CA PHE A 185 -3.01 -16.22 14.56
C PHE A 185 -4.26 -15.47 15.05
N GLN A 186 -4.15 -14.16 15.24
CA GLN A 186 -5.32 -13.28 15.30
C GLN A 186 -5.68 -12.85 13.88
N LYS A 187 -6.92 -13.11 13.46
CA LYS A 187 -7.39 -12.61 12.17
C LYS A 187 -8.00 -11.23 12.34
N VAL A 188 -7.50 -10.27 11.57
CA VAL A 188 -8.14 -8.98 11.34
C VAL A 188 -8.52 -8.89 9.87
N SER A 189 -9.73 -8.45 9.53
CA SER A 189 -10.07 -8.15 8.15
C SER A 189 -11.00 -6.96 8.02
N PHE A 190 -10.94 -6.25 6.90
CA PHE A 190 -11.74 -5.07 6.61
C PHE A 190 -11.82 -4.82 5.11
N ASP A 191 -12.72 -3.92 4.72
CA ASP A 191 -12.89 -3.45 3.35
C ASP A 191 -12.05 -2.20 3.12
N ASP A 192 -11.37 -2.14 1.99
CA ASP A 192 -10.50 -1.04 1.61
C ASP A 192 -10.59 -0.76 0.11
N MET A 193 -10.04 0.36 -0.32
CA MET A 193 -9.82 0.63 -1.73
C MET A 193 -8.33 0.73 -2.02
N VAL A 194 -7.88 0.21 -3.16
CA VAL A 194 -6.48 0.30 -3.61
C VAL A 194 -6.41 0.57 -5.11
N PHE A 195 -5.43 1.37 -5.55
CA PHE A 195 -5.18 1.60 -6.97
C PHE A 195 -4.32 0.53 -7.63
N GLU A 196 -3.55 -0.19 -6.82
CA GLU A 196 -2.54 -1.18 -7.23
C GLU A 196 -2.86 -2.52 -6.55
N GLU A 197 -2.05 -3.54 -6.81
CA GLU A 197 -2.26 -4.88 -6.23
C GLU A 197 -2.26 -4.86 -4.69
N HIS A 198 -1.48 -3.94 -4.08
CA HIS A 198 -1.51 -3.66 -2.66
C HIS A 198 -1.03 -2.25 -2.35
N ARG A 199 -1.40 -1.76 -1.18
CA ARG A 199 -0.74 -0.64 -0.52
C ARG A 199 0.02 -1.18 0.68
N ALA A 200 1.31 -0.89 0.77
CA ALA A 200 2.11 -1.27 1.91
C ALA A 200 1.81 -0.38 3.13
N GLU A 201 2.04 -0.94 4.32
CA GLU A 201 2.03 -0.31 5.63
C GLU A 201 3.20 0.65 5.76
N ARG A 202 3.15 1.56 6.73
CA ARG A 202 4.18 2.60 6.92
C ARG A 202 4.49 2.77 8.39
N ASP A 203 5.76 2.77 8.74
CA ASP A 203 6.23 3.14 10.08
C ASP A 203 6.24 4.67 10.19
N VAL A 204 5.16 5.21 10.74
CA VAL A 204 4.92 6.67 10.68
C VAL A 204 5.57 7.45 11.81
N ASP A 205 5.99 6.77 12.87
CA ASP A 205 6.63 7.35 14.05
C ASP A 205 8.01 6.75 14.41
N ASP A 206 8.57 5.90 13.55
CA ASP A 206 9.91 5.29 13.64
C ASP A 206 10.06 4.39 14.88
N ASP A 207 8.98 3.69 15.26
CA ASP A 207 8.94 2.77 16.40
C ASP A 207 9.17 1.29 16.01
N GLY A 208 9.26 1.00 14.70
CA GLY A 208 9.41 -0.34 14.14
C GLY A 208 8.10 -1.07 13.86
N ASN A 209 6.97 -0.56 14.35
CA ASN A 209 5.64 -1.00 13.95
C ASN A 209 5.25 -0.28 12.66
N HIS A 210 4.54 -0.97 11.79
CA HIS A 210 4.11 -0.38 10.52
C HIS A 210 2.60 -0.18 10.55
N GLU A 211 2.16 1.07 10.62
CA GLU A 211 0.75 1.43 10.55
C GLU A 211 0.11 1.07 9.21
N ILE A 212 -1.13 0.63 9.33
CA ILE A 212 -2.04 0.30 8.24
C ILE A 212 -2.73 1.59 7.79
N ILE A 213 -2.53 1.92 6.52
CA ILE A 213 -3.19 3.07 5.88
C ILE A 213 -4.37 2.55 5.07
N THR A 214 -5.57 3.04 5.35
CA THR A 214 -6.77 2.72 4.57
C THR A 214 -7.13 3.84 3.59
N MET A 215 -8.01 3.56 2.64
CA MET A 215 -8.51 4.50 1.65
C MET A 215 -9.98 4.20 1.38
N ASN A 216 -10.81 5.22 1.52
CA ASN A 216 -12.22 5.15 1.17
C ASN A 216 -12.58 6.30 0.25
N LEU A 217 -13.54 6.06 -0.64
CA LEU A 217 -14.13 7.12 -1.45
C LEU A 217 -15.23 7.81 -0.65
N GLU A 218 -15.06 9.11 -0.41
CA GLU A 218 -15.99 9.94 0.32
C GLU A 218 -16.54 11.04 -0.59
N HIS A 219 -17.76 11.51 -0.31
CA HIS A 219 -18.37 12.64 -1.03
C HIS A 219 -18.54 13.84 -0.10
N ALA A 220 -18.07 15.01 -0.55
CA ALA A 220 -18.10 16.25 0.22
C ALA A 220 -18.22 17.45 -0.73
N ASN A 221 -19.07 18.42 -0.40
CA ASN A 221 -19.15 19.70 -1.13
C ASN A 221 -19.24 19.54 -2.66
N GLY A 222 -19.99 18.55 -3.15
CA GLY A 222 -20.16 18.29 -4.59
C GLY A 222 -18.97 17.62 -5.29
N HIS A 223 -17.97 17.16 -4.54
CA HIS A 223 -16.80 16.47 -5.07
C HIS A 223 -16.55 15.14 -4.35
N SER A 224 -15.84 14.23 -5.01
CA SER A 224 -15.39 12.98 -4.43
C SER A 224 -13.94 13.09 -3.97
N TYR A 225 -13.61 12.44 -2.87
CA TYR A 225 -12.29 12.46 -2.26
C TYR A 225 -11.86 11.05 -1.85
N TRP A 226 -10.58 10.75 -2.01
CA TRP A 226 -9.94 9.65 -1.32
C TRP A 226 -9.61 10.10 0.10
N ALA A 227 -10.30 9.53 1.08
CA ALA A 227 -10.02 9.75 2.49
C ALA A 227 -9.09 8.64 2.99
N TYR A 228 -7.95 9.05 3.55
CA TYR A 228 -6.96 8.14 4.11
C TYR A 228 -6.98 8.22 5.63
N ASN A 229 -7.07 7.07 6.30
CA ASN A 229 -6.95 6.93 7.75
C ASN A 229 -5.77 6.02 8.08
N VAL A 230 -5.24 6.15 9.30
CA VAL A 230 -4.07 5.42 9.80
C VAL A 230 -4.47 4.63 11.03
N PHE A 231 -4.13 3.34 11.04
CA PHE A 231 -4.44 2.41 12.11
C PHE A 231 -3.17 1.66 12.53
N GLU A 232 -3.04 1.43 13.83
CA GLU A 232 -2.02 0.56 14.42
C GLU A 232 -2.70 -0.73 14.88
N TYR A 233 -2.00 -1.85 14.76
CA TYR A 233 -2.42 -3.10 15.41
C TYR A 233 -1.73 -3.22 16.77
N SER A 234 -2.51 -3.07 17.83
CA SER A 234 -2.04 -3.20 19.20
C SER A 234 -3.13 -3.80 20.10
N ASP A 235 -2.71 -4.52 21.14
CA ASP A 235 -3.61 -5.22 22.07
C ASP A 235 -4.68 -6.07 21.36
N GLU A 236 -4.25 -6.87 20.39
CA GLU A 236 -5.10 -7.77 19.60
C GLU A 236 -6.17 -7.10 18.70
N SER A 237 -6.10 -5.78 18.50
CA SER A 237 -7.11 -5.01 17.76
C SER A 237 -6.49 -3.88 16.92
N LEU A 238 -7.25 -3.36 15.95
CA LEU A 238 -6.87 -2.10 15.30
C LEU A 238 -7.31 -0.90 16.12
N ARG A 239 -6.44 0.11 16.18
CA ARG A 239 -6.71 1.40 16.80
C ARG A 239 -6.43 2.51 15.82
N ASN A 240 -7.33 3.48 15.74
CA ASN A 240 -7.06 4.68 14.97
C ASN A 240 -5.90 5.47 15.61
N VAL A 241 -4.88 5.78 14.82
CA VAL A 241 -3.70 6.55 15.24
C VAL A 241 -3.45 7.75 14.34
N ASN A 242 -4.51 8.28 13.72
CA ASN A 242 -4.44 9.47 12.86
C ASN A 242 -3.75 10.66 13.52
N PHE A 243 -3.85 10.77 14.86
CA PHE A 243 -3.22 11.83 15.64
C PHE A 243 -1.68 11.80 15.58
N LYS A 244 -1.06 10.64 15.31
CA LYS A 244 0.40 10.52 15.15
C LYS A 244 0.92 11.34 13.96
N VAL A 245 0.11 11.52 12.91
CA VAL A 245 0.54 12.11 11.63
C VAL A 245 -0.37 13.17 11.01
N ASP A 246 -1.29 13.75 11.78
CA ASP A 246 -2.25 14.78 11.32
C ASP A 246 -3.17 14.29 10.16
N TYR A 247 -3.71 13.08 10.36
CA TYR A 247 -4.71 12.42 9.50
C TYR A 247 -6.13 12.59 10.08
N PRO A 248 -7.22 12.26 9.36
CA PRO A 248 -7.25 11.80 7.98
C PRO A 248 -6.82 12.90 7.02
N ILE A 249 -6.24 12.50 5.89
CA ILE A 249 -6.02 13.39 4.76
C ILE A 249 -7.02 13.07 3.66
N LEU A 250 -7.44 14.11 2.95
CA LEU A 250 -8.34 13.97 1.80
C LEU A 250 -7.63 14.44 0.54
N ILE A 251 -7.68 13.61 -0.50
CA ILE A 251 -7.13 13.91 -1.82
C ILE A 251 -8.29 13.88 -2.80
N GLN A 252 -8.47 14.95 -3.57
CA GLN A 252 -9.60 15.04 -4.50
C GLN A 252 -9.49 13.95 -5.56
N TYR A 253 -10.57 13.18 -5.75
CA TYR A 253 -10.69 12.25 -6.85
C TYR A 253 -10.95 13.03 -8.13
N THR A 254 -10.00 13.01 -9.05
CA THR A 254 -10.11 13.63 -10.36
C THR A 254 -9.88 12.62 -11.46
N TYR A 255 -10.14 13.00 -12.72
CA TYR A 255 -9.88 12.15 -13.88
C TYR A 255 -8.39 11.74 -14.00
N LYS A 256 -7.47 12.59 -13.52
CA LYS A 256 -6.04 12.25 -13.43
C LYS A 256 -5.69 11.89 -11.99
N ARG A 257 -4.69 11.01 -11.82
CA ARG A 257 -4.19 10.67 -10.50
C ARG A 257 -3.66 11.94 -9.82
N ASN A 258 -4.16 12.20 -8.63
CA ASN A 258 -3.80 13.33 -7.79
C ASN A 258 -3.19 12.76 -6.50
N TYR A 259 -2.14 13.41 -6.00
CA TYR A 259 -1.41 13.02 -4.80
C TYR A 259 -1.45 14.12 -3.73
N GLU A 260 -1.96 15.30 -4.09
CA GLU A 260 -1.97 16.47 -3.23
C GLU A 260 -3.17 16.45 -2.28
N ILE A 261 -2.89 16.72 -1.01
CA ILE A 261 -3.92 16.95 0.01
C ILE A 261 -4.73 18.19 -0.41
N THR A 262 -6.06 18.03 -0.46
CA THR A 262 -6.96 19.07 -0.94
C THR A 262 -6.84 20.35 -0.11
N GLN A 263 -6.77 21.50 -0.79
CA GLN A 263 -6.82 22.82 -0.17
C GLN A 263 -8.27 23.35 -0.05
N HIS A 264 -9.25 22.59 -0.56
CA HIS A 264 -10.67 22.97 -0.52
C HIS A 264 -11.36 22.61 0.80
N MET A 265 -10.66 21.93 1.71
CA MET A 265 -11.16 21.61 3.05
C MET A 265 -10.10 21.91 4.10
N SER A 266 -10.51 22.55 5.19
CA SER A 266 -9.69 22.71 6.38
C SER A 266 -9.48 21.38 7.10
N LYS A 267 -8.42 21.29 7.92
CA LYS A 267 -8.16 20.11 8.76
C LYS A 267 -9.33 19.73 9.66
N LEU A 268 -10.02 20.72 10.23
CA LEU A 268 -11.22 20.49 11.04
C LEU A 268 -12.36 19.86 10.22
N GLN A 269 -12.48 20.20 8.93
CA GLN A 269 -13.45 19.54 8.04
C GLN A 269 -13.01 18.13 7.68
N MET A 270 -11.71 17.91 7.39
CA MET A 270 -11.17 16.59 7.10
C MET A 270 -11.37 15.62 8.26
N LYS A 271 -11.25 16.10 9.50
CA LYS A 271 -11.48 15.31 10.72
C LYS A 271 -12.86 14.67 10.83
N LYS A 272 -13.86 15.13 10.08
CA LYS A 272 -15.18 14.48 10.00
C LYS A 272 -15.16 13.12 9.29
N TYR A 273 -14.10 12.83 8.55
CA TYR A 273 -13.88 11.56 7.84
C TYR A 273 -12.94 10.62 8.60
N GLU A 274 -12.65 10.96 9.86
CA GLU A 274 -11.93 10.11 10.78
C GLU A 274 -12.79 8.90 11.12
N ARG A 275 -12.19 7.72 11.10
CA ARG A 275 -12.87 6.45 11.37
C ARG A 275 -12.26 5.80 12.59
N GLU A 276 -13.09 5.43 13.56
CA GLU A 276 -12.64 4.68 14.74
C GLU A 276 -12.04 3.32 14.33
N LEU A 277 -12.69 2.64 13.37
CA LEU A 277 -12.25 1.39 12.75
C LEU A 277 -12.45 1.43 11.23
N PRO A 278 -11.69 0.64 10.45
CA PRO A 278 -11.91 0.50 9.02
C PRO A 278 -13.33 -0.01 8.68
N SER A 279 -13.81 0.26 7.47
CA SER A 279 -15.09 -0.26 6.99
C SER A 279 -15.10 -1.79 6.99
N GLY A 280 -16.19 -2.42 7.42
CA GLY A 280 -16.31 -3.89 7.38
C GLY A 280 -15.28 -4.63 8.25
N TYR A 281 -14.78 -3.97 9.31
CA TYR A 281 -13.84 -4.52 10.27
C TYR A 281 -14.41 -5.75 11.00
N ASP A 282 -13.62 -6.83 11.03
CA ASP A 282 -13.92 -8.06 11.73
C ASP A 282 -12.64 -8.66 12.34
N VAL A 283 -12.73 -9.04 13.61
CA VAL A 283 -11.66 -9.67 14.38
C VAL A 283 -12.11 -11.05 14.88
N LYS A 284 -11.25 -12.07 14.71
CA LYS A 284 -11.49 -13.47 15.15
C LYS A 284 -10.22 -14.14 15.63
#